data_AF-A0A7C2TGB8-F1
#
_entry.id   AF-A0A7C2TGB8-F1
#
_cell.length_a   1.000
_cell.length_b   1.000
_cell.length_c   1.000
_cell.angle_alpha   90.00
_cell.angle_beta   90.00
_cell.angle_gamma   90.00
#
_symmetry.space_group_name_H-M   'P 1'
#
loop_
_entity.id
_entity.type
_entity.pdbx_description
1 polymer ?
#
loop_
_entity_poly.entity_id
_entity_poly.type
_entity_poly.pdbx_seq_one_letter_code
_entity_poly.pdbx_strand_id
1 'polypeptide(L)'
;MQSRHYHPQATNEMSSKMLYGAQVKTANIRDTSIQPYRTKEESFEFILPEGVRTVDITVNLAYDVVNPDMRYNLHNITRRVSLDR
;
A
#
# COMPACT_ATOMS: atom_id res chain seq x y z
N MET A 1 -11.89 34.09 -26.29
CA MET A 1 -11.40 33.18 -25.22
C MET A 1 -12.10 31.84 -25.38
N GLN A 2 -11.40 30.77 -25.76
CA GLN A 2 -12.00 29.42 -25.83
C GLN A 2 -12.06 28.82 -24.40
N SER A 3 -13.25 28.43 -23.93
CA SER A 3 -13.39 27.68 -22.69
C SER A 3 -13.05 26.20 -22.93
N ARG A 4 -12.07 25.67 -22.18
CA ARG A 4 -11.76 24.24 -22.20
C ARG A 4 -12.72 23.53 -21.26
N HIS A 5 -13.66 22.76 -21.81
CA HIS A 5 -14.54 21.90 -21.03
C HIS A 5 -13.87 20.53 -20.86
N TYR A 6 -13.42 20.23 -19.64
CA TYR A 6 -12.87 18.92 -19.29
C TYR A 6 -14.01 17.97 -18.93
N HIS A 7 -14.28 16.97 -19.77
CA HIS A 7 -15.23 15.90 -19.45
C HIS A 7 -14.60 14.92 -18.45
N PRO A 8 -15.27 14.59 -17.32
CA PRO A 8 -14.78 13.57 -16.41
C PRO A 8 -14.89 12.19 -17.08
N GLN A 9 -13.78 11.64 -17.57
CA GLN A 9 -13.71 10.25 -18.02
C GLN A 9 -13.25 9.34 -16.87
N ALA A 10 -14.18 8.94 -16.01
CA ALA A 10 -14.17 7.63 -15.34
C ALA A 10 -15.48 7.44 -14.58
N THR A 11 -16.26 6.44 -14.98
CA THR A 11 -17.24 5.79 -14.10
C THR A 11 -16.60 4.51 -13.58
N ASN A 12 -16.85 4.15 -12.32
CA ASN A 12 -16.50 2.83 -11.79
C ASN A 12 -17.69 1.85 -11.82
N GLU A 13 -18.77 2.22 -12.53
CA GLU A 13 -20.02 1.45 -12.71
C GLU A 13 -20.79 1.09 -11.43
N MET A 14 -20.23 1.37 -10.24
CA MET A 14 -20.85 1.11 -8.94
C MET A 14 -21.65 2.30 -8.40
N SER A 15 -21.54 3.48 -9.02
CA SER A 15 -22.20 4.71 -8.58
C SER A 15 -22.43 5.66 -9.75
N SER A 16 -23.54 6.41 -9.71
CA SER A 16 -23.86 7.47 -10.70
C SER A 16 -23.05 8.76 -10.50
N LYS A 17 -22.16 8.79 -9.49
CA LYS A 17 -21.36 9.98 -9.17
C LYS A 17 -20.13 10.05 -10.08
N MET A 18 -20.02 11.12 -10.87
CA MET A 18 -18.84 11.37 -11.69
C MET A 18 -17.62 11.60 -10.77
N LEU A 19 -16.67 10.67 -10.81
CA LEU A 19 -15.41 10.78 -10.07
C LEU A 19 -14.31 11.35 -10.97
N TYR A 20 -13.35 12.05 -10.37
CA TYR A 20 -12.20 12.54 -11.11
C TYR A 20 -11.34 11.33 -11.53
N GLY A 21 -11.39 10.96 -12.81
CA GLY A 21 -10.82 9.72 -13.31
C GLY A 21 -9.31 9.58 -13.10
N ALA A 22 -8.57 10.67 -12.96
CA ALA A 22 -7.18 10.60 -12.56
C ALA A 22 -7.00 10.05 -11.13
N GLN A 23 -7.86 10.37 -10.16
CA GLN A 23 -7.80 9.74 -8.83
C GLN A 23 -8.02 8.22 -8.89
N VAL A 24 -9.01 7.78 -9.66
CA VAL A 24 -9.34 6.35 -9.82
C VAL A 24 -8.23 5.60 -10.56
N LYS A 25 -7.68 6.20 -11.62
CA LYS A 25 -6.62 5.59 -12.42
C LYS A 25 -5.28 5.55 -11.70
N THR A 26 -4.98 6.52 -10.83
CA THR A 26 -3.71 6.52 -10.07
C THR A 26 -3.62 5.30 -9.13
N ALA A 27 -4.75 4.83 -8.58
CA ALA A 27 -4.79 3.60 -7.79
C ALA A 27 -4.42 2.35 -8.61
N ASN A 28 -4.68 2.34 -9.91
CA ASN A 28 -4.36 1.22 -10.81
C ASN A 28 -2.92 1.25 -11.36
N ILE A 29 -2.14 2.30 -11.11
CA ILE A 29 -0.77 2.41 -11.65
C ILE A 29 0.21 1.57 -10.83
N ARG A 30 -0.10 1.32 -9.55
CA ARG A 30 0.76 0.51 -8.67
C ARG A 30 0.07 -0.78 -8.32
N ASP A 31 0.32 -1.81 -9.13
CA ASP A 31 -0.03 -3.17 -8.76
C ASP A 31 0.84 -3.58 -7.55
N THR A 32 0.24 -3.52 -6.37
CA THR A 32 0.88 -3.94 -5.12
C THR A 32 0.66 -5.42 -4.84
N SER A 33 -0.09 -6.14 -5.69
CA SER A 33 -0.40 -7.54 -5.49
C SER A 33 0.85 -8.42 -5.60
N ILE A 34 0.84 -9.49 -4.82
CA ILE A 34 1.83 -10.56 -4.94
C ILE A 34 1.49 -11.33 -6.21
N GLN A 35 2.39 -11.31 -7.19
CA GLN A 35 2.20 -12.03 -8.44
C GLN A 35 2.45 -13.54 -8.24
N PRO A 36 1.68 -14.43 -8.89
CA PRO A 36 1.90 -15.88 -8.79
C PRO A 36 3.35 -16.25 -9.13
N TYR A 37 3.95 -17.10 -8.28
CA TYR A 37 5.30 -17.63 -8.45
C TYR A 37 6.42 -16.58 -8.55
N ARG A 38 6.18 -15.35 -8.08
CA ARG A 38 7.20 -14.31 -8.00
C ARG A 38 7.39 -13.85 -6.56
N THR A 39 8.62 -13.96 -6.07
CA THR A 39 9.02 -13.29 -4.83
C THR A 39 9.05 -11.79 -5.07
N LYS A 40 8.43 -11.03 -4.18
CA LYS A 40 8.45 -9.58 -4.18
C LYS A 40 9.39 -9.11 -3.06
N GLU A 41 10.37 -8.30 -3.43
CA GLU A 41 11.25 -7.63 -2.46
C GLU A 41 10.73 -6.20 -2.24
N GLU A 42 10.59 -5.81 -0.98
CA GLU A 42 10.22 -4.46 -0.57
C GLU A 42 11.21 -3.94 0.47
N SER A 43 11.69 -2.73 0.26
CA SER A 43 12.60 -2.04 1.18
C SER A 43 11.85 -0.92 1.89
N PHE A 44 11.99 -0.86 3.21
CA PHE A 44 11.42 0.19 4.05
C PHE A 44 12.55 0.92 4.77
N GLU A 45 12.50 2.24 4.74
CA GLU A 45 13.46 3.10 5.43
C GLU A 45 12.76 3.81 6.59
N PHE A 46 13.38 3.74 7.77
CA PHE A 46 12.87 4.37 8.98
C PHE A 46 13.96 5.25 9.58
N ILE A 47 13.60 6.48 9.94
CA ILE A 47 14.50 7.36 10.68
C ILE A 47 14.38 6.99 12.15
N LEU A 48 15.50 6.63 12.77
CA LEU A 48 15.55 6.30 14.18
C LEU A 48 15.99 7.51 15.01
N PRO A 49 15.44 7.68 16.23
CA PRO A 49 15.92 8.69 17.17
C PRO A 49 17.41 8.49 17.53
N GLU A 50 18.09 9.57 17.89
CA GLU A 50 19.48 9.50 18.33
C GLU A 50 19.63 8.65 19.60
N GLY A 51 20.70 7.85 19.66
CA GLY A 51 21.02 7.00 20.81
C GLY A 51 20.33 5.62 20.83
N VAL A 52 19.48 5.31 19.85
CA VAL A 52 18.90 3.96 19.71
C VAL A 52 19.98 2.97 19.26
N ARG A 53 20.24 1.94 20.07
CA ARG A 53 21.24 0.90 19.80
C ARG A 53 20.66 -0.42 19.31
N THR A 54 19.39 -0.68 19.64
CA THR A 54 18.72 -1.93 19.29
C THR A 54 17.29 -1.65 18.89
N VAL A 55 16.82 -2.29 17.83
CA VAL A 55 15.44 -2.17 17.33
C VAL A 55 14.84 -3.55 17.14
N ASP A 56 13.63 -3.74 17.65
CA ASP A 56 12.82 -4.92 17.38
C ASP A 56 11.88 -4.63 16.22
N ILE A 57 12.14 -5.26 15.07
CA ILE A 57 11.36 -5.10 13.84
C ILE A 57 10.36 -6.25 13.77
N THR A 58 9.06 -5.93 13.67
CA THR A 58 8.00 -6.92 13.44
C THR A 58 7.33 -6.66 12.10
N VAL A 59 7.32 -7.67 11.24
CA VAL A 59 6.66 -7.65 9.93
C VAL A 59 5.49 -8.63 9.97
N ASN A 60 4.29 -8.10 9.76
CA ASN A 60 3.06 -8.88 9.68
C ASN A 60 2.52 -8.86 8.25
N LEU A 61 2.36 -10.04 7.66
CA LEU A 61 1.65 -10.24 6.41
C LEU A 61 0.24 -10.72 6.73
N ALA A 62 -0.77 -10.00 6.24
CA ALA A 62 -2.16 -10.33 6.43
C ALA A 62 -2.97 -10.17 5.13
N TYR A 63 -4.09 -10.88 5.07
CA TYR A 63 -5.05 -10.83 3.98
C TYR A 63 -6.41 -10.38 4.50
N ASP A 64 -6.92 -9.30 3.94
CA ASP A 64 -8.24 -8.74 4.25
C ASP A 64 -9.22 -9.12 3.14
N VAL A 65 -10.34 -9.76 3.49
CA VAL A 65 -11.27 -10.32 2.49
C VAL A 65 -12.28 -9.30 2.00
N VAL A 66 -13.03 -8.69 2.93
CA VAL A 66 -14.15 -7.79 2.61
C VAL A 66 -14.09 -6.51 3.45
N ASN A 67 -13.79 -6.64 4.73
CA ASN A 67 -13.65 -5.53 5.66
C ASN A 67 -12.46 -5.77 6.61
N PRO A 68 -11.95 -4.72 7.28
CA PRO A 68 -10.81 -4.84 8.20
C PRO A 68 -11.02 -5.81 9.37
N ASP A 69 -12.28 -6.11 9.72
CA ASP A 69 -12.64 -7.08 10.75
C ASP A 69 -12.45 -8.54 10.30
N MET A 70 -12.44 -8.78 8.98
CA MET A 70 -12.19 -10.09 8.37
C MET A 70 -10.74 -10.18 7.88
N ARG A 71 -9.81 -10.02 8.82
CA ARG A 71 -8.36 -10.08 8.60
C ARG A 71 -7.78 -11.44 8.97
N TYR A 72 -7.10 -12.06 8.02
CA TYR A 72 -6.38 -13.32 8.22
C TYR A 72 -4.88 -13.05 8.26
N ASN A 73 -4.24 -13.30 9.40
CA ASN A 73 -2.78 -13.22 9.51
C ASN A 73 -2.15 -14.41 8.79
N LEU A 74 -1.39 -14.14 7.74
CA LEU A 74 -0.69 -15.14 6.94
C LEU A 74 0.69 -15.44 7.52
N HIS A 75 1.41 -14.41 7.96
CA HIS A 75 2.76 -14.57 8.49
C HIS A 75 3.14 -13.47 9.48
N ASN A 76 4.00 -13.80 10.44
CA ASN A 76 4.52 -12.86 11.41
C ASN A 76 6.00 -13.17 11.68
N ILE A 77 6.87 -12.19 11.44
CA ILE A 77 8.31 -12.30 11.70
C ILE A 77 8.70 -11.16 12.62
N THR A 78 9.33 -11.49 13.75
CA THR A 78 9.99 -10.51 14.61
C THR A 78 11.49 -10.76 14.59
N ARG A 79 12.28 -9.70 14.37
CA ARG A 79 13.75 -9.73 14.43
C ARG A 79 14.26 -8.57 15.25
N ARG A 80 15.14 -8.88 16.20
CA ARG A 80 15.96 -7.89 16.91
C ARG A 80 17.18 -7.58 16.07
N VAL A 81 17.40 -6.30 15.79
CA VAL A 81 18.57 -5.80 15.05
C VAL A 81 19.38 -4.90 15.97
N SER A 82 20.67 -5.20 16.10
CA SER A 82 21.64 -4.32 16.75
C SER A 82 22.13 -3.29 15.74
N LEU A 83 22.19 -2.03 16.16
CA LEU A 83 22.74 -0.90 15.42
C LEU A 83 24.14 -0.53 15.91
N ASP A 84 24.63 -1.22 16.94
CA ASP A 84 26.03 -1.15 17.36
C ASP A 84 26.89 -1.73 16.22
N ARG A 85 27.71 -0.86 15.63
CA ARG A 85 28.57 -1.15 14.48
C ARG A 85 29.86 -1.85 14.89
#